data_AF-A0A2G0CEH9-F1
#
_entry.id   AF-A0A2G0CEH9-F1
#
_cell.length_a   1.000
_cell.length_b   1.000
_cell.length_c   1.000
_cell.angle_alpha   90.00
_cell.angle_beta   90.00
_cell.angle_gamma   90.00
#
_symmetry.space_group_name_H-M   'P 1'
#
loop_
_entity.id
_entity.type
_entity.pdbx_description
1 polymer ?
#
loop_
_entity_poly.entity_id
_entity_poly.type
_entity_poly.pdbx_seq_one_letter_code
_entity_poly.pdbx_strand_id
1 'polypeptide(L)'
;MSFAAYLDRLHHCARQNRWLGLFALFNRVALAAGFLPAGYVKITGERFTDLHNLHPLGSYLEALFHTGYYYTFIGVAQVTAAILLLIPRTATLGAILYLPIIVNICILSFAVRFQGSLLTAPLMILANLYLLCWDYHKFRLIFPWNHGPATALLPAKEMTWRFPWKFVLGVIATVVLVFASVVYAMRYTMMPMNRITECRPRCAGSDDPEACLEFCECVHTRGETLDDCLEAYERALE
;
A
#
# COMPACT_ATOMS: atom_id res chain seq x y z
N MET A 1 -12.06 -31.72 10.63
CA MET A 1 -11.79 -31.32 9.22
C MET A 1 -10.35 -30.83 9.16
N SER A 2 -9.57 -31.21 8.14
CA SER A 2 -8.22 -30.66 7.96
C SER A 2 -8.32 -29.16 7.63
N PHE A 3 -7.32 -28.38 8.05
CA PHE A 3 -7.24 -26.95 7.78
C PHE A 3 -7.34 -26.63 6.27
N ALA A 4 -6.67 -27.43 5.44
CA ALA A 4 -6.72 -27.31 3.98
C ALA A 4 -8.15 -27.48 3.41
N ALA A 5 -8.90 -28.48 3.90
CA ALA A 5 -10.27 -28.72 3.45
C ALA A 5 -11.24 -27.58 3.83
N TYR A 6 -11.00 -26.92 4.97
CA TYR A 6 -11.76 -25.73 5.37
C TYR A 6 -11.48 -24.56 4.41
N LEU A 7 -10.21 -24.30 4.09
CA LEU A 7 -9.81 -23.24 3.16
C LEU A 7 -10.35 -23.48 1.75
N ASP A 8 -10.25 -24.72 1.24
CA ASP A 8 -10.79 -25.09 -0.08
C ASP A 8 -12.31 -24.84 -0.14
N ARG A 9 -13.06 -25.20 0.91
CA ARG A 9 -14.51 -24.96 0.99
C ARG A 9 -14.84 -23.47 1.04
N LEU A 10 -14.13 -22.71 1.88
CA LEU A 10 -14.32 -21.26 1.99
C LEU A 10 -14.06 -20.57 0.65
N HIS A 11 -12.95 -20.91 0.00
CA HIS A 11 -12.56 -20.40 -1.31
C HIS A 11 -13.61 -20.71 -2.38
N HIS A 12 -14.10 -21.94 -2.41
CA HIS A 12 -15.14 -22.34 -3.34
C HIS A 12 -16.44 -21.54 -3.15
N CYS A 13 -16.92 -21.39 -1.91
CA CYS A 13 -18.10 -20.57 -1.60
C CYS A 13 -17.89 -19.10 -2.01
N ALA A 14 -16.70 -18.54 -1.79
CA ALA A 14 -16.38 -17.17 -2.18
C ALA A 14 -16.41 -16.98 -3.70
N ARG A 15 -15.85 -17.94 -4.45
CA ARG A 15 -15.80 -17.92 -5.93
C ARG A 15 -17.17 -18.05 -6.60
N GLN A 16 -18.15 -18.65 -5.91
CA GLN A 16 -19.53 -18.71 -6.39
C GLN A 16 -20.29 -17.39 -6.25
N ASN A 17 -19.76 -16.40 -5.52
CA ASN A 17 -20.43 -15.11 -5.32
C ASN A 17 -19.95 -14.06 -6.33
N ARG A 18 -20.88 -13.53 -7.13
CA ARG A 18 -20.56 -12.51 -8.15
C ARG A 18 -20.07 -11.19 -7.57
N TRP A 19 -20.56 -10.77 -6.41
CA TRP A 19 -20.11 -9.53 -5.76
C TRP A 19 -18.63 -9.58 -5.41
N LEU A 20 -18.14 -10.73 -4.96
CA LEU A 20 -16.72 -10.94 -4.67
C LEU A 20 -15.90 -10.95 -5.97
N GLY A 21 -16.45 -11.52 -7.05
CA GLY A 21 -15.81 -11.43 -8.37
C GLY A 21 -15.72 -10.01 -8.92
N LEU A 22 -16.76 -9.20 -8.74
CA LEU A 22 -16.75 -7.78 -9.09
C LEU A 22 -15.75 -7.00 -8.23
N PHE A 23 -15.65 -7.29 -6.94
CA PHE A 23 -14.65 -6.69 -6.06
C PHE A 23 -13.22 -7.07 -6.47
N ALA A 24 -12.98 -8.32 -6.89
CA ALA A 24 -11.69 -8.72 -7.48
C ALA A 24 -11.37 -7.95 -8.77
N LEU A 25 -12.36 -7.73 -9.63
CA LEU A 25 -12.18 -6.91 -10.84
C LEU A 25 -11.87 -5.46 -10.48
N PHE A 26 -12.61 -4.89 -9.54
CA PHE A 26 -12.37 -3.53 -9.03
C PHE A 26 -10.93 -3.40 -8.50
N ASN A 27 -10.48 -4.31 -7.64
CA ASN A 27 -9.12 -4.28 -7.10
C ASN A 27 -8.06 -4.36 -8.19
N ARG A 28 -8.25 -5.18 -9.24
CA ARG A 28 -7.31 -5.23 -10.38
C ARG A 28 -7.19 -3.89 -11.08
N VAL A 29 -8.32 -3.27 -11.40
CA VAL A 29 -8.35 -1.99 -12.10
C VAL A 29 -7.78 -0.88 -11.20
N ALA A 30 -8.16 -0.84 -9.92
CA ALA A 30 -7.69 0.16 -8.97
C ALA A 30 -6.17 0.08 -8.72
N LEU A 31 -5.63 -1.14 -8.52
CA LEU A 31 -4.19 -1.34 -8.35
C LEU A 31 -3.41 -0.98 -9.63
N ALA A 32 -3.92 -1.38 -10.80
CA ALA A 32 -3.32 -1.00 -12.07
C ALA A 32 -3.33 0.52 -12.27
N ALA A 33 -4.43 1.20 -11.94
CA ALA A 33 -4.54 2.65 -11.99
C ALA A 33 -3.56 3.36 -11.04
N GLY A 34 -3.18 2.73 -9.93
CA GLY A 34 -2.14 3.25 -9.04
C GLY A 34 -0.73 3.13 -9.60
N PHE A 35 -0.37 1.98 -10.18
CA PHE A 35 0.99 1.71 -10.65
C PHE A 35 1.27 2.19 -12.08
N LEU A 36 0.27 2.31 -12.95
CA LEU A 36 0.48 2.76 -14.34
C LEU A 36 1.01 4.19 -14.41
N PRO A 37 0.37 5.23 -13.82
CA PRO A 37 0.89 6.58 -13.86
C PRO A 37 2.22 6.69 -13.12
N ALA A 38 2.29 6.08 -11.94
CA ALA A 38 3.47 6.11 -11.08
C ALA A 38 4.70 5.49 -11.74
N GLY A 39 4.53 4.41 -12.50
CA GLY A 39 5.60 3.77 -13.24
C GLY A 39 5.94 4.49 -14.54
N TYR A 40 4.94 5.02 -15.25
CA TYR A 40 5.13 5.76 -16.51
C TYR A 40 6.02 7.00 -16.35
N VAL A 41 5.80 7.78 -15.28
CA VAL A 41 6.65 8.95 -14.95
C VAL A 41 8.12 8.54 -14.76
N LYS A 42 8.37 7.38 -14.13
CA LYS A 42 9.74 6.86 -13.94
C LYS A 42 10.39 6.39 -15.25
N ILE A 43 9.58 5.90 -16.19
CA ILE A 43 10.06 5.44 -17.50
C ILE A 43 10.40 6.62 -18.41
N THR A 44 9.61 7.69 -18.35
CA THR A 44 9.83 8.92 -19.13
C THR A 44 10.98 9.77 -18.61
N GLY A 45 11.54 9.43 -17.44
CA GLY A 45 12.65 10.16 -16.84
C GLY A 45 12.20 11.46 -16.18
N GLU A 46 10.90 11.61 -15.89
CA GLU A 46 10.36 12.72 -15.12
C GLU A 46 10.45 12.43 -13.61
N ARG A 47 10.40 13.48 -12.79
CA ARG A 47 10.39 13.36 -11.33
C ARG A 47 9.05 12.79 -10.86
N PHE A 48 9.09 11.83 -9.94
CA PHE A 48 7.88 11.16 -9.43
C PHE A 48 6.96 12.11 -8.64
N THR A 49 7.54 13.08 -7.93
CA THR A 49 6.79 14.09 -7.16
C THR A 49 7.45 15.45 -7.26
N ASP A 50 6.67 16.49 -7.02
CA ASP A 50 7.14 17.87 -6.81
C ASP A 50 7.40 18.15 -5.32
N LEU A 51 7.86 17.14 -4.59
CA LEU A 51 8.17 17.25 -3.17
C LEU A 51 9.56 17.86 -3.01
N HIS A 52 9.71 18.84 -2.13
CA HIS A 52 10.99 19.54 -1.96
C HIS A 52 12.09 18.56 -1.53
N ASN A 53 13.29 18.70 -2.11
CA ASN A 53 14.44 17.82 -1.85
C ASN A 53 14.96 17.86 -0.40
N LEU A 54 14.47 18.79 0.43
CA LEU A 54 14.81 18.90 1.85
C LEU A 54 13.92 17.98 2.71
N HIS A 55 12.71 17.69 2.23
CA HIS A 55 11.84 16.74 2.91
C HIS A 55 12.47 15.34 2.88
N PRO A 56 12.39 14.52 3.95
CA PRO A 56 13.04 13.20 4.02
C PRO A 56 12.69 12.26 2.86
N LEU A 57 11.42 12.22 2.45
CA LEU A 57 11.04 11.48 1.25
C LEU A 57 11.56 12.13 -0.04
N GLY A 58 11.58 13.47 -0.11
CA GLY A 58 12.02 14.21 -1.29
C GLY A 58 13.50 13.99 -1.55
N SER A 59 14.34 14.06 -0.52
CA SER A 59 15.77 13.75 -0.62
C SER A 59 16.02 12.31 -1.07
N TYR A 60 15.27 11.33 -0.53
CA TYR A 60 15.34 9.95 -0.97
C TYR A 60 14.93 9.79 -2.44
N LEU A 61 13.81 10.38 -2.86
CA LEU A 61 13.33 10.31 -4.24
C LEU A 61 14.27 11.02 -5.21
N GLU A 62 14.92 12.09 -4.79
CA GLU A 62 15.96 12.78 -5.57
C GLU A 62 17.18 11.88 -5.77
N ALA A 63 17.69 11.28 -4.70
CA ALA A 63 18.80 10.32 -4.80
C ALA A 63 18.41 9.13 -5.69
N LEU A 64 17.19 8.62 -5.53
CA LEU A 64 16.64 7.53 -6.33
C LEU A 64 16.54 7.92 -7.81
N PHE A 65 16.09 9.14 -8.12
CA PHE A 65 16.01 9.66 -9.49
C PHE A 65 17.38 9.67 -10.17
N HIS A 66 18.42 10.12 -9.45
CA HIS A 66 19.80 10.16 -9.96
C HIS A 66 20.48 8.79 -10.12
N THR A 67 19.84 7.69 -9.68
CA THR A 67 20.33 6.33 -9.99
C THR A 67 20.18 5.95 -11.47
N GLY A 68 19.46 6.77 -12.27
CA GLY A 68 19.33 6.59 -13.70
C GLY A 68 18.59 5.29 -14.06
N TYR A 69 19.31 4.28 -14.55
CA TYR A 69 18.71 3.04 -15.04
C TYR A 69 17.88 2.32 -13.97
N TYR A 70 18.28 2.40 -12.70
CA TYR A 70 17.57 1.73 -11.61
C TYR A 70 16.20 2.37 -11.35
N TYR A 71 16.11 3.70 -11.43
CA TYR A 71 14.85 4.43 -11.37
C TYR A 71 13.87 3.97 -12.46
N THR A 72 14.35 3.90 -13.71
CA THR A 72 13.57 3.40 -14.85
C THR A 72 13.19 1.94 -14.68
N PHE A 73 14.09 1.09 -14.16
CA PHE A 73 13.81 -0.32 -13.89
C PHE A 73 12.64 -0.51 -12.91
N ILE A 74 12.58 0.28 -11.84
CA ILE A 74 11.43 0.29 -10.91
C ILE A 74 10.15 0.67 -11.66
N GLY A 75 10.21 1.69 -12.53
CA GLY A 75 9.09 2.09 -13.36
C GLY A 75 8.57 0.98 -14.26
N VAL A 76 9.49 0.30 -14.97
CA VAL A 76 9.17 -0.86 -15.83
C VAL A 76 8.54 -1.98 -15.02
N ALA A 77 9.08 -2.29 -13.83
CA ALA A 77 8.52 -3.31 -12.95
C ALA A 77 7.08 -2.95 -12.50
N GLN A 78 6.83 -1.69 -12.14
CA GLN A 78 5.50 -1.18 -11.76
C GLN A 78 4.49 -1.29 -12.91
N VAL A 79 4.86 -0.81 -14.10
CA VAL A 79 3.99 -0.88 -15.29
C VAL A 79 3.74 -2.33 -15.69
N THR A 80 4.76 -3.18 -15.66
CA THR A 80 4.62 -4.62 -15.97
C THR A 80 3.66 -5.29 -15.00
N ALA A 81 3.79 -5.05 -13.69
CA ALA A 81 2.87 -5.59 -12.69
C ALA A 81 1.42 -5.15 -12.94
N ALA A 82 1.22 -3.87 -13.29
CA ALA A 82 -0.10 -3.32 -13.58
C ALA A 82 -0.73 -3.92 -14.86
N ILE A 83 0.03 -4.04 -15.95
CA ILE A 83 -0.45 -4.66 -17.20
C ILE A 83 -0.81 -6.13 -16.96
N LEU A 84 0.04 -6.88 -16.24
CA LEU A 84 -0.22 -8.27 -15.91
C LEU A 84 -1.50 -8.43 -15.08
N LEU A 85 -1.79 -7.50 -14.16
CA LEU A 85 -3.02 -7.47 -13.36
C LEU A 85 -4.29 -7.27 -14.20
N LEU A 86 -4.22 -6.48 -15.27
CA LEU A 86 -5.36 -6.21 -16.16
C LEU A 86 -5.68 -7.41 -17.06
N ILE A 87 -4.68 -8.20 -17.46
CA ILE A 87 -4.87 -9.39 -18.29
C ILE A 87 -5.33 -10.56 -17.41
N PRO A 88 -6.56 -11.08 -17.58
CA PRO A 88 -7.15 -12.04 -16.63
C PRO A 88 -6.34 -13.32 -16.41
N ARG A 89 -5.61 -13.78 -17.45
CA ARG A 89 -4.77 -14.99 -17.40
C ARG A 89 -3.49 -14.79 -16.59
N THR A 90 -2.89 -13.60 -16.63
CA THR A 90 -1.61 -13.29 -15.97
C THR A 90 -1.76 -12.56 -14.64
N ALA A 91 -2.99 -12.22 -14.25
CA ALA A 91 -3.24 -11.38 -13.08
C ALA A 91 -2.63 -11.90 -11.77
N THR A 92 -2.45 -13.21 -11.61
CA THR A 92 -1.78 -13.78 -10.44
C THR A 92 -0.29 -13.47 -10.44
N LEU A 93 0.37 -13.55 -11.60
CA LEU A 93 1.77 -13.11 -11.74
C LEU A 93 1.89 -11.61 -11.49
N GLY A 94 0.94 -10.82 -12.01
CA GLY A 94 0.83 -9.39 -11.71
C GLY A 94 0.75 -9.12 -10.21
N ALA A 95 -0.14 -9.81 -9.49
CA ALA A 95 -0.29 -9.65 -8.04
C ALA A 95 0.95 -10.09 -7.24
N ILE A 96 1.62 -11.17 -7.67
CA ILE A 96 2.88 -11.63 -7.06
C ILE A 96 3.99 -10.60 -7.26
N LEU A 97 4.13 -10.03 -8.47
CA LEU A 97 5.12 -8.99 -8.76
C LEU A 97 4.79 -7.67 -8.06
N TYR A 98 3.51 -7.33 -7.96
CA TYR A 98 3.03 -6.10 -7.32
C TYR A 98 3.34 -6.08 -5.82
N LEU A 99 3.17 -7.23 -5.13
CA LEU A 99 3.26 -7.32 -3.67
C LEU A 99 4.58 -6.78 -3.08
N PRO A 100 5.78 -7.26 -3.49
CA PRO A 100 7.03 -6.78 -2.90
C PRO A 100 7.26 -5.28 -3.18
N ILE A 101 6.80 -4.77 -4.34
CA ILE A 101 6.95 -3.36 -4.70
C ILE A 101 6.09 -2.49 -3.77
N ILE A 102 4.80 -2.81 -3.60
CA ILE A 102 3.92 -2.01 -2.74
C ILE A 102 4.27 -2.14 -1.26
N VAL A 103 4.74 -3.31 -0.82
CA VAL A 103 5.24 -3.50 0.55
C VAL A 103 6.45 -2.61 0.81
N ASN A 104 7.41 -2.55 -0.13
CA ASN A 104 8.56 -1.67 -0.01
C ASN A 104 8.14 -0.19 0.07
N ILE A 105 7.25 0.26 -0.81
CA ILE A 105 6.70 1.63 -0.79
C ILE A 105 5.98 1.92 0.53
N CYS A 106 5.20 0.98 1.06
CA CYS A 106 4.48 1.15 2.31
C CYS A 106 5.43 1.27 3.50
N ILE A 107 6.45 0.41 3.58
CA ILE A 107 7.47 0.46 4.63
C ILE A 107 8.22 1.79 4.56
N LEU A 108 8.64 2.22 3.37
CA LEU A 108 9.28 3.51 3.16
C LEU A 108 8.37 4.64 3.65
N SER A 109 7.10 4.64 3.26
CA SER A 109 6.13 5.67 3.65
C SER A 109 5.99 5.81 5.17
N PHE A 110 6.01 4.69 5.90
CA PHE A 110 6.00 4.70 7.36
C PHE A 110 7.33 5.19 7.95
N ALA A 111 8.47 4.72 7.41
CA ALA A 111 9.79 5.09 7.90
C ALA A 111 10.03 6.61 7.84
N VAL A 112 9.64 7.26 6.74
CA VAL A 112 9.80 8.72 6.58
C VAL A 112 8.55 9.53 6.92
N ARG A 113 7.55 8.92 7.58
CA ARG A 113 6.28 9.56 8.01
C ARG A 113 5.58 10.34 6.89
N PHE A 114 5.57 9.80 5.67
CA PHE A 114 5.06 10.51 4.49
C PHE A 114 3.54 10.38 4.33
N GLN A 115 2.85 11.53 4.41
CA GLN A 115 1.39 11.61 4.40
C GLN A 115 0.75 11.11 3.10
N GLY A 116 1.38 11.35 1.95
CA GLY A 116 0.77 11.07 0.65
C GLY A 116 0.42 9.61 0.39
N SER A 117 1.11 8.67 1.05
CA SER A 117 0.87 7.22 0.92
C SER A 117 0.63 6.48 2.24
N LEU A 118 0.62 7.19 3.37
CA LEU A 118 0.33 6.64 4.71
C LEU A 118 -1.00 5.86 4.77
N LEU A 119 -2.02 6.31 4.03
CA LEU A 119 -3.32 5.62 3.92
C LEU A 119 -3.41 4.69 2.70
N THR A 120 -2.96 5.14 1.54
CA THR A 120 -3.19 4.44 0.27
C THR A 120 -2.34 3.18 0.14
N ALA A 121 -1.06 3.21 0.56
CA ALA A 121 -0.18 2.05 0.40
C ALA A 121 -0.63 0.82 1.21
N PRO A 122 -1.05 0.93 2.50
CA PRO A 122 -1.63 -0.18 3.24
C PRO A 122 -2.90 -0.75 2.58
N LEU A 123 -3.78 0.11 2.07
CA LEU A 123 -4.99 -0.32 1.36
C LEU A 123 -4.66 -1.07 0.06
N MET A 124 -3.64 -0.63 -0.67
CA MET A 124 -3.14 -1.33 -1.86
C MET A 124 -2.54 -2.70 -1.52
N ILE A 125 -1.83 -2.84 -0.38
CA ILE A 125 -1.37 -4.14 0.12
C ILE A 125 -2.59 -5.05 0.37
N LEU A 126 -3.59 -4.56 1.11
CA LEU A 126 -4.79 -5.34 1.44
C LEU A 126 -5.56 -5.77 0.19
N ALA A 127 -5.71 -4.87 -0.79
CA ALA A 127 -6.34 -5.17 -2.07
C ALA A 127 -5.53 -6.23 -2.86
N ASN A 128 -4.20 -6.15 -2.85
CA ASN A 128 -3.36 -7.14 -3.52
C ASN A 128 -3.36 -8.49 -2.81
N LEU A 129 -3.35 -8.52 -1.48
CA LEU A 129 -3.53 -9.73 -0.68
C LEU A 129 -4.89 -10.38 -0.96
N TYR A 130 -5.95 -9.59 -1.08
CA TYR A 130 -7.24 -10.09 -1.52
C TYR A 130 -7.17 -10.77 -2.89
N LEU A 131 -6.47 -10.18 -3.87
CA LEU A 131 -6.29 -10.79 -5.20
C LEU A 131 -5.52 -12.11 -5.15
N LEU A 132 -4.48 -12.19 -4.32
CA LEU A 132 -3.76 -13.45 -4.09
C LEU A 132 -4.68 -14.50 -3.47
N CYS A 133 -5.44 -14.15 -2.44
CA CYS A 133 -6.46 -15.04 -1.87
C CYS A 133 -7.51 -15.45 -2.91
N TRP A 134 -7.94 -14.54 -3.79
CA TRP A 134 -8.88 -14.84 -4.87
C TRP A 134 -8.33 -15.82 -5.91
N ASP A 135 -7.02 -15.82 -6.12
CA ASP A 135 -6.32 -16.74 -7.02
C ASP A 135 -5.71 -17.96 -6.29
N TYR A 136 -6.05 -18.20 -5.01
CA TYR A 136 -5.52 -19.29 -4.17
C TYR A 136 -5.52 -20.67 -4.88
N HIS A 137 -6.59 -20.99 -5.60
CA HIS A 137 -6.73 -22.22 -6.39
C HIS A 137 -5.57 -22.50 -7.36
N LYS A 138 -4.85 -21.47 -7.84
CA LYS A 138 -3.76 -21.61 -8.82
C LYS A 138 -2.43 -22.05 -8.20
N PHE A 139 -2.20 -21.72 -6.94
CA PHE A 139 -0.92 -21.98 -6.26
C PHE A 139 -1.06 -22.79 -4.96
N ARG A 140 -2.27 -23.29 -4.65
CA ARG A 140 -2.48 -24.21 -3.53
C ARG A 140 -1.51 -25.40 -3.54
N LEU A 141 -1.18 -25.92 -4.72
CA LEU A 141 -0.25 -27.06 -4.90
C LEU A 141 1.20 -26.76 -4.49
N ILE A 142 1.56 -25.48 -4.31
CA ILE A 142 2.90 -25.08 -3.85
C ILE A 142 3.03 -25.28 -2.33
N PHE A 143 1.92 -25.26 -1.59
CA PHE A 143 1.95 -25.40 -0.15
C PHE A 143 2.08 -26.88 0.28
N PRO A 144 2.86 -27.18 1.34
CA PRO A 144 3.11 -28.54 1.81
C PRO A 144 1.91 -29.17 2.55
N TRP A 145 0.69 -28.63 2.36
CA TRP A 145 -0.50 -29.13 3.02
C TRP A 145 -1.07 -30.33 2.27
N ASN A 146 -1.65 -31.28 3.01
CA ASN A 146 -2.27 -32.47 2.43
C ASN A 146 -3.58 -32.07 1.72
N HIS A 147 -3.49 -31.77 0.43
CA HIS A 147 -4.62 -31.44 -0.42
C HIS A 147 -5.36 -32.72 -0.82
N GLY A 148 -6.68 -32.75 -0.60
CA GLY A 148 -7.52 -33.83 -1.12
C GLY A 148 -7.50 -33.90 -2.66
N PRO A 149 -7.97 -35.00 -3.26
CA PRO A 149 -7.89 -35.22 -4.70
C PRO A 149 -8.48 -34.05 -5.51
N ALA A 150 -7.76 -33.66 -6.57
CA ALA A 150 -7.99 -32.46 -7.37
C ALA A 150 -9.40 -32.33 -7.98
N THR A 151 -10.18 -33.41 -8.01
CA THR A 151 -11.54 -33.54 -8.53
C THR A 151 -12.61 -32.79 -7.72
N ALA A 152 -12.34 -32.38 -6.48
CA ALA A 152 -13.33 -31.72 -5.61
C ALA A 152 -13.62 -30.23 -5.94
N LEU A 153 -13.03 -29.65 -6.99
CA LEU A 153 -13.13 -28.21 -7.33
C LEU A 153 -13.65 -27.91 -8.73
N LEU A 154 -14.21 -28.89 -9.44
CA LEU A 154 -14.95 -28.58 -10.66
C LEU A 154 -16.09 -27.62 -10.30
N PRO A 155 -16.19 -26.44 -10.96
CA PRO A 155 -17.12 -25.41 -10.54
C PRO A 155 -18.55 -25.95 -10.60
N ALA A 156 -19.24 -25.99 -9.45
CA ALA A 156 -20.68 -26.09 -9.46
C ALA A 156 -21.23 -24.87 -10.21
N LYS A 157 -21.93 -25.16 -11.31
CA LYS A 157 -22.32 -24.30 -12.43
C LYS A 157 -23.20 -23.10 -12.07
N GLU A 158 -23.61 -22.96 -10.81
CA GLU A 158 -24.57 -21.94 -10.38
C GLU A 158 -23.91 -20.82 -9.60
N MET A 159 -23.79 -19.68 -10.27
CA MET A 159 -23.21 -18.48 -9.72
C MET A 159 -24.31 -17.67 -9.01
N THR A 160 -24.04 -17.25 -7.77
CA THR A 160 -25.06 -16.63 -6.91
C THR A 160 -24.87 -15.12 -6.80
N TRP A 161 -25.98 -14.39 -6.72
CA TRP A 161 -26.03 -12.93 -6.53
C TRP A 161 -26.34 -12.52 -5.08
N ARG A 162 -26.23 -13.45 -4.13
CA ARG A 162 -26.49 -13.17 -2.71
C ARG A 162 -25.49 -12.14 -2.20
N PHE A 163 -25.99 -11.00 -1.73
CA PHE A 163 -25.16 -9.91 -1.27
C PHE A 163 -24.33 -10.33 -0.02
N PRO A 164 -22.99 -10.20 -0.03
CA PRO A 164 -22.13 -10.72 1.02
C PRO A 164 -21.95 -9.70 2.17
N TRP A 165 -22.99 -9.47 2.98
CA TRP A 165 -22.96 -8.51 4.09
C TRP A 165 -21.76 -8.64 5.02
N LYS A 166 -21.41 -9.87 5.43
CA LYS A 166 -20.26 -10.12 6.32
C LYS A 166 -18.94 -9.67 5.71
N PHE A 167 -18.77 -9.86 4.41
CA PHE A 167 -17.57 -9.43 3.68
C PHE A 167 -17.51 -7.91 3.63
N VAL A 168 -18.61 -7.25 3.22
CA VAL A 168 -18.68 -5.80 3.12
C VAL A 168 -18.44 -5.13 4.47
N LEU A 169 -19.05 -5.64 5.54
CA LEU A 169 -18.81 -5.16 6.89
C LEU A 169 -17.34 -5.33 7.30
N GLY A 170 -16.73 -6.47 6.95
CA GLY A 170 -15.31 -6.70 7.17
C GLY A 170 -14.42 -5.68 6.44
N VAL A 171 -14.69 -5.44 5.16
CA VAL A 171 -13.96 -4.43 4.35
C VAL A 171 -14.09 -3.04 4.97
N ILE A 172 -15.31 -2.62 5.32
CA ILE A 172 -15.56 -1.31 5.96
C ILE A 172 -14.80 -1.22 7.29
N ALA A 173 -14.89 -2.24 8.14
CA ALA A 173 -14.18 -2.28 9.41
C ALA A 173 -12.66 -2.18 9.22
N THR A 174 -12.09 -2.89 8.24
CA THR A 174 -10.66 -2.80 7.94
C THR A 174 -10.27 -1.41 7.43
N VAL A 175 -11.05 -0.81 6.53
CA VAL A 175 -10.77 0.56 6.04
C VAL A 175 -10.83 1.58 7.17
N VAL A 176 -11.85 1.49 8.03
CA VAL A 176 -12.00 2.36 9.21
C VAL A 176 -10.84 2.16 10.18
N LEU A 177 -10.41 0.92 10.42
CA LEU A 177 -9.25 0.63 11.28
C LEU A 177 -7.97 1.26 10.73
N VAL A 178 -7.69 1.08 9.44
CA VAL A 178 -6.50 1.67 8.79
C VAL A 178 -6.57 3.20 8.87
N PHE A 179 -7.72 3.79 8.54
CA PHE A 179 -7.93 5.23 8.64
C PHE A 179 -7.73 5.73 10.07
N ALA A 180 -8.33 5.07 11.05
CA ALA A 180 -8.17 5.42 12.46
C ALA A 180 -6.71 5.29 12.92
N SER A 181 -5.97 4.28 12.47
CA SER A 181 -4.55 4.14 12.80
C SER A 181 -3.70 5.26 12.20
N VAL A 182 -4.01 5.71 10.99
CA VAL A 182 -3.32 6.82 10.34
C VAL A 182 -3.65 8.12 11.07
N VAL A 183 -4.92 8.38 11.40
CA VAL A 183 -5.33 9.56 12.18
C VAL A 183 -4.70 9.54 13.57
N TYR A 184 -4.65 8.38 14.22
CA TYR A 184 -3.98 8.20 15.51
C TYR A 184 -2.49 8.54 15.37
N ALA A 185 -1.79 7.98 14.39
CA ALA A 185 -0.40 8.32 14.13
C ALA A 185 -0.25 9.83 13.88
N MET A 186 -1.09 10.42 13.02
CA MET A 186 -1.05 11.87 12.73
C MET A 186 -1.26 12.73 13.96
N ARG A 187 -1.99 12.26 14.96
CA ARG A 187 -2.25 13.01 16.19
C ARG A 187 -1.15 12.87 17.23
N TYR A 188 -0.58 11.67 17.36
CA TYR A 188 0.34 11.35 18.45
C TYR A 188 1.81 11.29 18.04
N THR A 189 2.12 11.30 16.74
CA THR A 189 3.51 11.36 16.26
C THR A 189 3.78 12.67 15.56
N MET A 190 4.98 13.23 15.81
CA MET A 190 5.44 14.42 15.10
C MET A 190 5.68 14.07 13.63
N MET A 191 4.97 14.74 12.75
CA MET A 191 5.04 14.48 11.31
C MET A 191 5.56 15.70 10.58
N PRO A 192 6.48 15.53 9.62
CA PRO A 192 7.06 16.65 8.89
C PRO A 192 6.06 17.42 8.03
N MET A 193 4.94 16.79 7.62
CA MET A 193 4.04 17.28 6.56
C MET A 193 4.75 17.46 5.21
N ASN A 194 3.99 17.59 4.12
CA ASN A 194 4.59 17.75 2.80
C ASN A 194 5.16 19.16 2.58
N ARG A 195 4.63 20.17 3.29
CA ARG A 195 5.02 21.58 3.15
C ARG A 195 5.13 22.27 4.50
N ILE A 196 6.03 23.24 4.61
CA ILE A 196 6.18 24.07 5.82
C ILE A 196 4.89 24.81 6.20
N THR A 197 4.10 25.24 5.21
CA THR A 197 2.80 25.91 5.41
C THR A 197 1.75 25.01 6.03
N GLU A 198 1.92 23.68 5.92
CA GLU A 198 1.06 22.67 6.57
C GLU A 198 1.64 22.25 7.92
N CYS A 199 2.97 22.32 8.10
CA CYS A 199 3.66 21.98 9.33
C CYS A 199 3.41 23.02 10.44
N ARG A 200 3.77 24.30 10.20
CA ARG A 200 3.73 25.36 11.24
C ARG A 200 2.36 25.54 11.93
N PRO A 201 1.21 25.52 11.23
CA PRO A 201 -0.09 25.69 11.88
C PRO A 201 -0.42 24.62 12.91
N ARG A 202 0.20 23.43 12.83
CA ARG A 202 -0.04 22.32 13.76
C ARG A 202 0.68 22.53 15.11
N CYS A 203 1.71 23.37 15.14
CA CYS A 203 2.45 23.72 16.35
C CYS A 203 1.67 24.60 17.32
N ALA A 204 0.62 25.28 16.87
CA ALA A 204 -0.19 26.13 17.75
C ALA A 204 -0.89 25.36 18.89
N GLY A 205 -1.02 24.03 18.76
CA GLY A 205 -1.60 23.16 19.77
C GLY A 205 -0.67 22.05 20.26
N SER A 206 0.65 22.15 20.04
CA SER A 206 1.63 21.21 20.60
C SER A 206 1.98 21.58 22.05
N ASP A 207 2.54 20.63 22.79
CA ASP A 207 2.96 20.83 24.18
C ASP A 207 4.03 21.93 24.30
N ASP A 208 4.93 22.01 23.31
CA ASP A 208 5.85 23.13 23.10
C ASP A 208 5.75 23.64 21.64
N PRO A 209 5.13 24.82 21.41
CA PRO A 209 5.04 25.41 20.08
C PRO A 209 6.38 25.83 19.48
N GLU A 210 7.35 26.25 20.31
CA GLU A 210 8.66 26.73 19.85
C GLU A 210 9.51 25.55 19.36
N ALA A 211 9.57 24.47 20.13
CA ALA A 211 10.22 23.23 19.73
C ALA A 211 9.60 22.65 18.45
N CYS A 212 8.27 22.71 18.31
CA CYS A 212 7.58 22.23 17.11
C CYS A 212 7.90 23.09 15.87
N LEU A 213 7.98 24.41 16.02
CA LEU A 213 8.39 25.30 14.93
C LEU A 213 9.83 25.01 14.51
N GLU A 214 10.72 24.79 15.48
CA GLU A 214 12.11 24.42 15.23
C GLU A 214 12.23 23.09 14.49
N PHE A 215 11.39 22.10 14.83
CA PHE A 215 11.27 20.85 14.07
C PHE A 215 10.84 21.10 12.61
N CYS A 216 9.85 21.98 12.38
CA CYS A 216 9.42 22.31 11.02
C CYS A 216 10.54 23.00 10.21
N GLU A 217 11.32 23.88 10.83
CA GLU A 217 12.49 24.52 10.19
C GLU A 217 13.62 23.53 9.91
N CYS A 218 13.90 22.62 10.86
CA CYS A 218 14.89 21.57 10.73
C CYS A 218 14.65 20.73 9.47
N VAL A 219 13.40 20.34 9.23
CA VAL A 219 13.02 19.53 8.07
C VAL A 219 12.93 20.35 6.78
N HIS A 220 12.21 21.47 6.78
CA HIS A 220 11.83 22.16 5.54
C HIS A 220 12.83 23.24 5.09
N THR A 221 13.65 23.75 6.00
CA THR A 221 14.58 24.85 5.72
C THR A 221 16.03 24.38 5.75
N ARG A 222 16.43 23.60 6.77
CA ARG A 222 17.80 23.07 6.89
C ARG A 222 17.99 21.75 6.13
N GLY A 223 16.95 20.93 6.03
CA GLY A 223 17.01 19.62 5.36
C GLY A 223 17.86 18.60 6.12
N GLU A 224 17.86 18.68 7.44
CA GLU A 224 18.50 17.69 8.30
C GLU A 224 17.75 16.35 8.26
N THR A 225 18.34 15.30 8.84
CA THR A 225 17.68 14.00 8.86
C THR A 225 16.45 14.04 9.77
N LEU A 226 15.44 13.23 9.43
CA LEU A 226 14.23 13.16 10.25
C LEU A 226 14.55 12.74 11.70
N ASP A 227 15.51 11.84 11.89
CA ASP A 227 15.89 11.35 13.21
C ASP A 227 16.56 12.45 14.04
N ASP A 228 17.48 13.23 13.45
CA ASP A 228 18.12 14.36 14.15
C ASP A 228 17.09 15.43 14.57
N CYS A 229 16.15 15.76 13.68
CA CYS A 229 15.09 16.72 13.98
C CYS A 229 14.14 16.21 15.08
N LEU A 230 13.82 14.92 15.08
CA LEU A 230 12.98 14.30 16.12
C LEU A 230 13.70 14.27 17.46
N GLU A 231 14.98 13.91 17.48
CA GLU A 231 15.78 13.88 18.71
C GLU A 231 15.92 15.28 19.32
N ALA A 232 16.15 16.31 18.49
CA ALA A 232 16.17 17.70 18.94
C ALA A 232 14.83 18.14 19.54
N TYR A 233 13.71 17.73 18.93
CA TYR A 233 12.37 18.00 19.44
C TYR A 233 12.09 17.28 20.77
N GLU A 234 12.46 16.01 20.89
CA GLU A 234 12.26 15.22 22.10
C GLU A 234 13.08 15.79 23.27
N ARG A 235 14.35 16.18 23.05
CA ARG A 235 15.18 16.83 24.07
C ARG A 235 14.63 18.19 24.52
N ALA A 236 13.86 18.89 23.69
CA ALA A 236 13.24 20.16 24.06
C ALA A 236 11.98 19.99 24.94
N LEU A 237 11.39 18.79 24.95
CA LEU A 237 10.23 18.45 25.78
C LEU A 237 10.58 17.87 27.15
N GLU A 238 11.85 17.46 27.36
CA GLU A 238 12.39 16.97 28.64
C GLU A 238 12.75 18.11 29.60
#